data_AF-A0A7W7L3U2-F1
#
_entry.id   AF-A0A7W7L3U2-F1
#
_cell.length_a   1.000
_cell.length_b   1.000
_cell.length_c   1.000
_cell.angle_alpha   90.00
_cell.angle_beta   90.00
_cell.angle_gamma   90.00
#
_symmetry.space_group_name_H-M   'P 1'
#
loop_
_entity.id
_entity.type
_entity.pdbx_description
1 polymer ?
#
loop_
_entity_poly.entity_id
_entity_poly.type
_entity_poly.pdbx_seq_one_letter_code
_entity_poly.pdbx_strand_id
1 'polypeptide(L)' 'MPYWSVLYLALGGLLLGAAWSLRTQDAPLWGIVIVLTLAGMAIAASFLTV' A
#
# COMPACT_ATOMS: atom_id res chain seq x y z
N MET A 1 4.24 12.61 14.86
CA MET A 1 4.54 11.57 13.86
C MET A 1 5.63 12.13 12.97
N PRO A 2 6.80 11.49 12.88
CA PRO A 2 7.87 11.95 11.98
C PRO A 2 7.35 11.99 10.53
N TYR A 3 7.89 12.91 9.72
CA TYR A 3 7.46 13.16 8.34
C TYR A 3 7.40 11.87 7.49
N TRP A 4 8.33 10.96 7.73
CA TRP A 4 8.40 9.66 7.06
C TRP A 4 7.20 8.75 7.36
N SER A 5 6.70 8.72 8.59
CA SER A 5 5.49 7.96 8.93
C SER A 5 4.30 8.40 8.09
N VAL A 6 4.12 9.72 7.92
CA VAL A 6 3.02 10.27 7.12
C VAL A 6 3.15 9.90 5.64
N LEU A 7 4.38 9.94 5.09
CA LEU A 7 4.65 9.50 3.72
C LEU A 7 4.34 8.02 3.51
N TYR A 8 4.75 7.15 4.44
CA TYR A 8 4.49 5.72 4.34
C TYR A 8 3.00 5.39 4.44
N LEU A 9 2.25 6.13 5.27
CA LEU A 9 0.80 5.99 5.38
C LEU A 9 0.09 6.43 4.09
N ALA A 10 0.50 7.57 3.52
CA ALA A 10 -0.01 8.06 2.24
C ALA A 10 0.29 7.07 1.10
N LEU A 11 1.51 6.53 1.05
CA LEU A 11 1.91 5.51 0.10
C LEU A 11 1.08 4.23 0.24
N GLY A 12 0.85 3.78 1.48
CA GLY A 12 -0.01 2.65 1.77
C GLY A 12 -1.44 2.83 1.23
N GLY A 13 -2.03 4.00 1.45
CA GLY A 13 -3.33 4.36 0.87
C GLY A 13 -3.32 4.36 -0.67
N LEU A 14 -2.28 4.90 -1.29
CA LEU A 14 -2.10 4.92 -2.74
C LEU A 14 -2.03 3.49 -3.32
N LEU A 15 -1.30 2.59 -2.65
CA LEU A 15 -1.17 1.19 -3.05
C LEU A 15 -2.50 0.42 -2.88
N LEU A 16 -3.30 0.70 -1.86
CA LEU A 16 -4.66 0.15 -1.74
C LEU A 16 -5.54 0.60 -2.91
N GLY A 17 -5.48 1.87 -3.29
CA GLY A 17 -6.16 2.39 -4.48
C GLY A 17 -5.68 1.73 -5.78
N ALA A 18 -4.38 1.49 -5.89
CA ALA A 18 -3.80 0.77 -7.03
C ALA A 18 -4.28 -0.70 -7.10
N ALA A 19 -4.37 -1.40 -5.97
CA ALA A 19 -4.93 -2.75 -5.91
C ALA A 19 -6.40 -2.79 -6.34
N TRP A 20 -7.18 -1.79 -5.95
CA TRP A 20 -8.58 -1.66 -6.39
C TRP A 20 -8.69 -1.38 -7.90
N SER A 21 -7.84 -0.51 -8.43
CA SER A 21 -7.76 -0.24 -9.88
C SER A 21 -7.38 -1.49 -10.67
N LEU A 22 -6.38 -2.24 -10.21
CA LEU A 22 -5.98 -3.52 -10.81
C LEU A 22 -7.12 -4.53 -10.83
N ARG A 23 -7.89 -4.61 -9.73
CA ARG A 23 -9.09 -5.46 -9.67
C ARG A 23 -10.13 -5.05 -10.71
N THR A 24 -10.30 -3.76 -10.94
CA THR A 24 -11.28 -3.25 -11.92
C THR A 24 -10.84 -3.51 -13.36
N GLN A 25 -9.54 -3.63 -13.60
CA GLN A 25 -8.95 -3.93 -14.90
C GLN A 25 -8.80 -5.44 -15.17
N ASP A 26 -9.40 -6.30 -14.33
CA ASP A 26 -9.26 -7.77 -14.39
C ASP A 26 -7.78 -8.22 -14.43
N ALA A 27 -6.92 -7.46 -13.76
CA ALA A 27 -5.50 -7.78 -13.65
C ALA A 27 -5.33 -9.13 -12.92
N PRO A 28 -4.24 -9.87 -13.20
CA PRO A 28 -4.04 -11.17 -12.60
C PRO A 28 -3.99 -11.08 -11.07
N LEU A 29 -4.64 -12.03 -10.41
CA LEU A 29 -4.79 -12.08 -8.94
C LEU A 29 -3.45 -11.97 -8.21
N TRP A 30 -2.38 -12.58 -8.74
CA TRP A 30 -1.05 -12.50 -8.12
C TRP A 30 -0.52 -11.06 -8.07
N GLY A 31 -0.81 -10.24 -9.08
CA GLY A 31 -0.42 -8.83 -9.10
C GLY A 31 -1.16 -8.02 -8.02
N ILE A 32 -2.45 -8.27 -7.85
CA ILE A 32 -3.28 -7.63 -6.81
C ILE A 32 -2.74 -8.01 -5.42
N VAL A 33 -2.41 -9.29 -5.20
CA VAL A 33 -1.87 -9.77 -3.92
C VAL A 33 -0.53 -9.13 -3.59
N ILE A 34 0.38 -9.00 -4.57
CA ILE A 34 1.67 -8.31 -4.37
C ILE A 34 1.44 -6.86 -3.94
N VAL A 35 0.58 -6.12 -4.64
CA VAL A 35 0.31 -4.71 -4.34
C VAL A 35 -0.33 -4.54 -2.96
N LEU A 36 -1.27 -5.41 -2.58
CA LEU A 36 -1.85 -5.41 -1.23
C LEU A 36 -0.81 -5.71 -0.15
N THR A 37 0.11 -6.63 -0.41
CA THR A 37 1.21 -6.96 0.52
C THR A 37 2.11 -5.75 0.72
N LEU A 38 2.50 -5.07 -0.37
CA LEU A 38 3.30 -3.84 -0.31
C LEU A 38 2.57 -2.71 0.42
N ALA A 39 1.26 -2.57 0.21
CA ALA A 39 0.43 -1.61 0.93
C ALA A 39 0.46 -1.86 2.44
N GLY A 40 0.27 -3.13 2.85
CA GLY A 40 0.35 -3.54 4.25
C GLY A 40 1.72 -3.27 4.87
N MET A 41 2.80 -3.58 4.15
CA MET A 41 4.18 -3.30 4.61
C MET A 41 4.45 -1.81 4.77
N ALA A 42 3.99 -0.97 3.83
CA ALA A 42 4.15 0.49 3.92
C ALA A 42 3.38 1.04 5.13
N ILE A 43 2.14 0.61 5.34
CA ILE A 43 1.35 1.02 6.51
C ILE A 43 2.03 0.56 7.80
N ALA A 44 2.47 -0.69 7.90
CA ALA A 44 3.18 -1.19 9.09
C ALA A 44 4.47 -0.40 9.35
N ALA A 45 5.25 -0.10 8.31
CA ALA A 45 6.46 0.72 8.40
C ALA A 45 6.18 2.13 8.93
N SER A 46 5.00 2.70 8.63
CA SER A 46 4.62 4.02 9.16
C SER A 46 4.55 4.06 10.69
N PHE A 47 4.21 2.94 11.33
CA PHE A 47 4.14 2.81 12.79
C PHE A 47 5.46 2.35 13.42
N LEU A 48 6.40 1.82 12.62
CA LEU A 48 7.73 1.42 13.08
C LEU A 48 8.78 2.54 12.94
N THR A 49 8.47 3.58 12.15
CA THR A 49 9.35 4.73 11.90
C THR A 49 9.29 5.80 13.00
N VAL A 50 8.98 5.39 14.25
CA VAL A 50 8.81 6.26 15.44
C VAL A 50 10.10 7.01 15.80
#